data_AF-A0A0W0VKF8-F1
#
_entry.id   AF-A0A0W0VKF8-F1
#
_cell.length_a   1.000
_cell.length_b   1.000
_cell.length_c   1.000
_cell.angle_alpha   90.00
_cell.angle_beta   90.00
_cell.angle_gamma   90.00
#
_symmetry.space_group_name_H-M   'P 1'
#
loop_
_entity.id
_entity.type
_entity.pdbx_description
1 polymer ?
#
loop_
_entity_poly.entity_id
_entity_poly.type
_entity_poly.pdbx_seq_one_letter_code
_entity_poly.pdbx_strand_id
1 'polypeptide(L)'
;MKMALYNELIQLDREAKDLTATADARRQAREDFERRFQESDSNTQRIVLDSIAATPSTQTSLLYTYRAAVTDFSRNHSLWSAAQTFFKVAVTRLTNPTLEEEEEQATQDRGHTQEI
;
A
#
# COMPACT_ATOMS: atom_id res chain seq x y z
N MET A 1 -8.06 -3.85 13.87
CA MET A 1 -8.62 -3.62 12.50
C MET A 1 -9.30 -4.88 11.93
N LYS A 2 -10.37 -4.76 11.11
CA LYS A 2 -10.93 -5.91 10.37
C LYS A 2 -9.96 -6.34 9.26
N MET A 3 -9.15 -7.36 9.52
CA MET A 3 -8.05 -7.79 8.63
C MET A 3 -8.49 -8.19 7.21
N ALA A 4 -9.72 -8.67 7.05
CA ALA A 4 -10.28 -9.02 5.75
C ALA A 4 -10.50 -7.77 4.87
N LEU A 5 -11.04 -6.70 5.45
CA LEU A 5 -11.30 -5.45 4.72
C LEU A 5 -10.00 -4.76 4.29
N TYR A 6 -8.98 -4.76 5.15
CA TYR A 6 -7.64 -4.29 4.77
C TYR A 6 -7.11 -5.06 3.55
N ASN A 7 -7.19 -6.39 3.57
CA ASN A 7 -6.68 -7.21 2.46
C ASN A 7 -7.42 -6.91 1.16
N GLU A 8 -8.75 -6.79 1.21
CA GLU A 8 -9.58 -6.45 0.06
C GLU A 8 -9.17 -5.09 -0.53
N LEU A 9 -8.99 -4.08 0.32
CA LEU A 9 -8.59 -2.74 -0.12
C LEU A 9 -7.18 -2.72 -0.74
N ILE A 10 -6.21 -3.43 -0.16
CA ILE A 10 -4.87 -3.54 -0.74
C ILE A 10 -4.90 -4.28 -2.08
N GLN A 11 -5.73 -5.32 -2.21
CA GLN A 11 -5.87 -6.07 -3.46
C GLN A 11 -6.47 -5.19 -4.56
N LEU A 12 -7.54 -4.46 -4.26
CA LEU A 12 -8.18 -3.55 -5.22
C LEU A 12 -7.23 -2.41 -5.65
N ASP A 13 -6.41 -1.87 -4.75
CA ASP A 13 -5.39 -0.87 -5.12
C ASP A 13 -4.34 -1.44 -6.07
N ARG A 14 -3.92 -2.70 -5.87
CA ARG A 14 -2.98 -3.40 -6.77
C ARG A 14 -3.60 -3.65 -8.14
N GLU A 15 -4.83 -4.15 -8.18
CA GLU A 15 -5.57 -4.39 -9.43
C GLU A 15 -5.79 -3.08 -10.21
N ALA A 16 -6.09 -1.98 -9.52
CA ALA A 16 -6.23 -0.67 -10.15
C ALA A 16 -4.93 -0.16 -10.78
N LYS A 17 -3.77 -0.59 -10.27
CA LYS A 17 -2.42 -0.21 -10.75
C LYS A 17 -1.82 -1.23 -11.73
N ASP A 18 -2.43 -2.41 -11.91
CA ASP A 18 -1.90 -3.47 -12.76
C ASP A 18 -1.97 -3.11 -14.25
N LEU A 19 -0.84 -2.79 -14.85
CA LEU A 19 -0.72 -2.41 -16.26
C LEU A 19 -1.02 -3.55 -17.23
N THR A 20 -1.04 -4.80 -16.77
CA THR A 20 -1.41 -5.96 -17.60
C THR A 20 -2.93 -6.13 -17.73
N ALA A 21 -3.71 -5.51 -16.85
CA ALA A 21 -5.17 -5.55 -16.87
C ALA A 21 -5.78 -4.55 -17.86
N THR A 22 -7.01 -4.83 -18.31
CA THR A 22 -7.75 -3.92 -19.20
C THR A 22 -8.07 -2.60 -18.49
N ALA A 23 -8.23 -1.52 -19.26
CA ALA A 23 -8.60 -0.22 -18.70
C ALA A 23 -9.93 -0.25 -17.93
N ASP A 24 -10.92 -1.02 -18.42
CA ASP A 24 -12.19 -1.20 -17.72
C ASP A 24 -12.02 -1.98 -16.40
N ALA A 25 -11.20 -3.03 -16.37
CA ALA A 25 -10.94 -3.78 -15.15
C ALA A 25 -10.25 -2.90 -14.09
N ARG A 26 -9.26 -2.09 -14.49
CA ARG A 26 -8.61 -1.13 -13.58
C ARG A 26 -9.56 -0.07 -13.06
N ARG A 27 -10.44 0.45 -13.92
CA ARG A 27 -11.47 1.42 -13.52
C ARG A 27 -12.43 0.81 -12.51
N GLN A 28 -12.91 -0.41 -12.77
CA GLN A 28 -13.81 -1.10 -11.85
C GLN A 28 -13.15 -1.36 -10.49
N ALA A 29 -11.90 -1.86 -10.48
CA ALA A 29 -11.14 -2.05 -9.24
C ALA A 29 -10.98 -0.74 -8.45
N ARG A 30 -10.77 0.38 -9.16
CA ARG A 30 -10.69 1.71 -8.53
C ARG A 30 -12.02 2.17 -7.93
N GLU A 31 -13.12 2.00 -8.66
CA GLU A 31 -14.47 2.34 -8.17
C GLU A 31 -14.85 1.48 -6.96
N ASP A 32 -14.56 0.18 -7.00
CA ASP A 32 -14.79 -0.74 -5.88
C ASP A 32 -13.90 -0.40 -4.68
N PHE A 33 -12.63 -0.03 -4.90
CA PHE A 33 -11.76 0.47 -3.84
C PHE A 33 -12.39 1.69 -3.16
N GLU A 34 -12.78 2.70 -3.93
CA GLU A 34 -13.34 3.95 -3.40
C GLU A 34 -14.62 3.70 -2.60
N ARG A 35 -15.53 2.86 -3.12
CA ARG A 35 -16.77 2.48 -2.43
C ARG A 35 -16.48 1.77 -1.09
N ARG A 36 -15.66 0.72 -1.11
CA ARG A 36 -15.29 -0.04 0.10
C ARG A 36 -14.53 0.79 1.11
N PHE A 37 -13.66 1.68 0.62
CA PHE A 37 -12.86 2.57 1.46
C PHE A 37 -13.75 3.58 2.20
N GLN A 38 -14.74 4.16 1.52
CA GLN A 38 -15.71 5.07 2.13
C GLN A 38 -16.62 4.38 3.16
N GLU A 39 -16.98 3.12 2.93
CA GLU A 39 -17.76 2.30 3.89
C GLU A 39 -16.93 1.89 5.12
N SER A 40 -15.60 1.98 5.06
CA SER A 40 -14.70 1.55 6.13
C SER A 40 -14.57 2.58 7.26
N ASP A 41 -14.22 2.12 8.46
CA ASP A 41 -13.99 3.01 9.59
C ASP A 41 -12.73 3.85 9.41
N SER A 42 -12.69 5.03 10.04
CA SER A 42 -11.60 6.00 9.90
C SER A 42 -10.21 5.47 10.29
N ASN A 43 -10.14 4.48 11.18
CA ASN A 43 -8.89 3.85 11.57
C ASN A 43 -8.37 2.94 10.47
N THR A 44 -9.24 2.11 9.89
CA THR A 44 -8.92 1.29 8.71
C THR A 44 -8.52 2.17 7.52
N GLN A 45 -9.23 3.26 7.26
CA GLN A 45 -8.88 4.21 6.20
C GLN A 45 -7.45 4.75 6.36
N ARG A 46 -7.08 5.21 7.57
CA ARG A 46 -5.73 5.73 7.85
C ARG A 46 -4.65 4.67 7.66
N ILE A 47 -4.87 3.45 8.15
CA ILE A 47 -3.91 2.35 8.00
C ILE A 47 -3.72 1.99 6.51
N VAL A 48 -4.80 1.93 5.74
CA VAL A 48 -4.73 1.65 4.30
C VAL A 48 -4.00 2.77 3.55
N LEU A 49 -4.32 4.04 3.83
CA LEU A 49 -3.62 5.18 3.23
C LEU A 49 -2.13 5.15 3.55
N ASP A 50 -1.77 4.83 4.79
CA ASP A 50 -0.37 4.64 5.17
C ASP A 50 0.25 3.56 4.29
N SER A 51 -0.38 2.38 4.16
CA SER A 51 0.15 1.26 3.36
C SER A 51 0.36 1.55 1.88
N ILE A 52 -0.52 2.32 1.23
CA ILE A 52 -0.49 2.53 -0.23
C ILE A 52 0.18 3.84 -0.67
N ALA A 53 0.44 4.75 0.28
CA ALA A 53 1.06 6.03 -0.05
C ALA A 53 2.46 5.84 -0.67
N ALA A 54 2.73 6.56 -1.75
CA ALA A 54 4.06 6.64 -2.34
C ALA A 54 5.06 7.13 -1.29
N THR A 55 6.23 6.49 -1.25
CA THR A 55 7.29 6.83 -0.31
C THR A 55 8.57 7.17 -1.03
N PRO A 56 9.21 8.30 -0.69
CA PRO A 56 10.45 8.71 -1.32
C PRO A 56 11.61 7.77 -0.96
N SER A 57 11.58 7.12 0.20
CA SER A 57 12.67 6.28 0.69
C SER A 57 12.21 5.17 1.61
N THR A 58 13.07 4.18 1.84
CA THR A 58 12.86 3.08 2.79
C THR A 58 12.61 3.57 4.21
N GLN A 59 13.27 4.64 4.64
CA GLN A 59 13.04 5.24 5.97
C GLN A 59 11.62 5.78 6.09
N THR A 60 11.11 6.45 5.05
CA THR A 60 9.73 6.96 5.04
C THR A 60 8.72 5.81 5.01
N SER A 61 9.03 4.74 4.29
CA SER A 61 8.25 3.49 4.28
C SER A 61 8.13 2.87 5.68
N LEU A 62 9.23 2.82 6.43
CA LEU A 62 9.23 2.38 7.83
C LEU A 62 8.44 3.32 8.74
N LEU A 63 8.57 4.64 8.59
CA LEU A 63 7.83 5.63 9.38
C LEU A 63 6.31 5.47 9.23
N TYR A 64 5.83 5.30 8.00
CA TYR A 64 4.39 5.10 7.77
C TYR A 64 3.93 3.71 8.26
N THR A 65 4.78 2.68 8.18
CA THR A 65 4.50 1.37 8.79
C THR A 65 4.33 1.48 10.31
N TYR A 66 5.22 2.22 10.96
CA TYR A 66 5.12 2.51 12.39
C TYR A 66 3.86 3.33 12.72
N ARG A 67 3.55 4.36 11.91
CA ARG A 67 2.34 5.18 12.08
C ARG A 67 1.07 4.35 11.99
N ALA A 68 0.99 3.38 11.08
CA ALA A 68 -0.14 2.46 10.98
C ALA A 68 -0.29 1.59 12.25
N ALA A 69 0.82 1.08 12.78
CA ALA A 69 0.82 0.28 14.01
C ALA A 69 0.38 1.11 15.24
N VAL A 70 0.87 2.35 15.37
CA VAL A 70 0.45 3.28 16.42
C VAL A 70 -1.03 3.64 16.28
N THR A 71 -1.51 3.81 15.06
CA THR A 71 -2.92 4.07 14.75
C THR A 71 -3.80 2.92 15.26
N ASP A 72 -3.47 1.66 14.93
CA ASP A 72 -4.21 0.50 15.46
C ASP A 72 -4.10 0.38 16.99
N PHE A 73 -2.91 0.62 17.58
CA PHE A 73 -2.73 0.64 19.03
C PHE A 73 -3.61 1.69 19.71
N SER A 74 -3.69 2.91 19.16
CA SER A 74 -4.48 4.00 19.74
C SER A 74 -5.97 3.68 19.84
N ARG A 75 -6.46 2.79 18.96
CA ARG A 75 -7.86 2.37 18.93
C ARG A 75 -8.13 1.13 19.78
N ASN A 76 -7.25 0.13 19.72
CA ASN A 76 -7.49 -1.18 20.32
C ASN A 76 -6.75 -1.39 21.64
N HIS A 77 -5.83 -0.49 21.99
CA HIS A 77 -4.95 -0.59 23.16
C HIS A 77 -4.23 -1.93 23.30
N SER A 78 -3.95 -2.58 22.17
CA SER A 78 -3.38 -3.93 22.11
C SER A 78 -2.06 -3.93 21.36
N LEU A 79 -0.97 -4.22 22.08
CA LEU A 79 0.37 -4.35 21.50
C LEU A 79 0.44 -5.47 20.46
N TRP A 80 -0.30 -6.56 20.68
CA TRP A 80 -0.37 -7.67 19.73
C TRP A 80 -1.02 -7.24 18.42
N SER A 81 -2.17 -6.55 18.50
CA SER A 81 -2.86 -6.02 17.32
C SER A 81 -2.01 -4.99 16.56
N ALA A 82 -1.29 -4.14 17.29
CA ALA A 82 -0.34 -3.18 16.72
C ALA A 82 0.82 -3.86 15.99
N ALA A 83 1.41 -4.90 16.60
CA ALA A 83 2.50 -5.68 15.99
C ALA A 83 2.02 -6.41 14.72
N GLN A 84 0.84 -7.01 14.75
CA GLN A 84 0.22 -7.62 13.55
C GLN A 84 0.02 -6.59 12.44
N THR A 85 -0.44 -5.38 12.79
CA THR A 85 -0.61 -4.28 11.83
C THR A 85 0.73 -3.85 11.25
N PHE A 86 1.77 -3.70 12.09
CA PHE A 86 3.13 -3.35 11.67
C PHE A 86 3.65 -4.32 10.60
N PHE A 87 3.69 -5.62 10.89
CA PHE A 87 4.23 -6.60 9.95
C PHE A 87 3.42 -6.66 8.66
N LYS A 88 2.10 -6.48 8.76
CA LYS A 88 1.22 -6.54 7.60
C LYS A 88 1.42 -5.34 6.66
N VAL A 89 1.49 -4.14 7.22
CA VAL A 89 1.81 -2.93 6.46
C VAL A 89 3.23 -3.05 5.89
N ALA A 90 4.21 -3.52 6.67
CA ALA A 90 5.57 -3.73 6.19
C ALA A 90 5.61 -4.64 4.95
N VAL A 91 4.91 -5.78 4.98
CA VAL A 91 4.82 -6.70 3.84
C VAL A 91 4.14 -6.05 2.64
N THR A 92 3.05 -5.32 2.84
CA THR A 92 2.40 -4.57 1.75
C THR A 92 3.35 -3.56 1.11
N ARG A 93 4.17 -2.89 1.92
CA ARG A 93 5.12 -1.90 1.41
C ARG A 93 6.35 -2.49 0.75
N LEU A 94 6.81 -3.66 1.17
CA LEU A 94 7.93 -4.34 0.51
C LEU A 94 7.63 -4.68 -0.96
N THR A 95 6.34 -4.78 -1.31
CA THR A 95 5.92 -4.99 -2.71
C THR A 95 5.67 -3.68 -3.46
N ASN A 96 5.78 -2.53 -2.79
CA ASN A 96 5.59 -1.22 -3.40
C ASN A 96 6.99 -0.58 -3.53
N PRO A 97 7.52 -0.44 -4.75
CA PRO A 97 8.81 0.20 -4.92
C PRO A 97 8.77 1.63 -4.38
N THR A 98 9.86 2.04 -3.75
CA THR A 98 10.08 3.44 -3.37
C THR A 98 10.39 4.27 -4.60
N LEU A 99 10.23 5.60 -4.53
CA LEU A 99 10.60 6.47 -5.66
C LEU A 99 12.08 6.34 -6.01
N GLU A 100 12.96 6.17 -5.02
CA GLU A 100 14.38 5.85 -5.22
C GLU A 100 14.56 4.57 -6.04
N GLU A 101 13.86 3.48 -5.69
CA GLU A 101 13.93 2.21 -6.42
C GLU A 101 13.29 2.27 -7.81
N GLU A 102 12.21 3.04 -7.98
CA GLU A 102 11.58 3.28 -9.29
C GLU A 102 12.51 4.06 -10.24
N GLU A 103 13.22 5.07 -9.71
CA GLU A 103 14.21 5.85 -10.47
C GLU A 103 15.44 5.00 -10.84
N GLU A 104 15.94 4.16 -9.93
CA GLU A 104 17.03 3.23 -10.19
C GLU A 104 16.65 2.22 -11.28
N GLN A 105 15.46 1.61 -11.19
CA GLN A 105 14.95 0.66 -12.19
C GLN A 105 14.75 1.32 -13.56
N ALA A 106 14.15 2.51 -13.61
CA ALA A 106 13.95 3.25 -14.85
C ALA A 106 15.26 3.66 -15.52
N THR A 107 16.31 3.90 -14.74
CA THR A 107 17.65 4.22 -15.27
C THR A 107 18.35 2.97 -15.82
N GLN A 108 18.17 1.81 -15.18
CA GLN A 108 18.72 0.53 -15.61
C GLN A 108 18.10 0.03 -16.93
N ASP A 109 16.77 0.14 -17.09
CA ASP A 109 16.08 -0.23 -18.33
C ASP A 109 16.45 0.65 -19.53
N ARG A 110 16.72 1.94 -19.29
CA ARG A 110 17.20 2.87 -20.32
C ARG A 110 18.62 2.58 -20.78
N GLY A 111 19.49 2.12 -19.86
CA GLY A 111 20.85 1.69 -20.21
C GLY A 111 20.87 0.47 -21.13
N HIS A 112 19.94 -0.47 -20.95
CA HIS A 112 19.85 -1.67 -21.80
C HIS A 112 19.31 -1.42 -23.21
N THR A 113 18.59 -0.32 -23.43
CA THR A 113 17.97 -0.02 -24.73
C THR A 113 18.95 0.69 -25.70
N GLN A 114 20.13 1.13 -25.24
CA GLN A 114 21.12 1.81 -26.09
C GLN A 114 22.20 0.88 -26.69
N GLU A 115 22.17 -0.43 -26.42
CA GLU A 115 23.13 -1.40 -26.95
C GLU A 115 22.52 -2.39 -27.98
N ILE A 116 21.70 -1.91 -28.92
CA ILE A 116 21.27 -2.69 -30.11
C ILE A 116 21.34 -1.83 -31.37
#